data_AF-A0A946YYG0-F1
#
_entry.id   AF-A0A946YYG0-F1
#
_cell.length_a   1.000
_cell.length_b   1.000
_cell.length_c   1.000
_cell.angle_alpha   90.00
_cell.angle_beta   90.00
_cell.angle_gamma   90.00
#
_symmetry.space_group_name_H-M   'P 1'
#
loop_
_entity.id
_entity.type
_entity.pdbx_description
1 polymer ?
#
loop_
_entity_poly.entity_id
_entity_poly.type
_entity_poly.pdbx_seq_one_letter_code
_entity_poly.pdbx_strand_id
1 'polypeptide(L)'
;MGSVVLMLTLIVAPTAAADELETLLETAHVAEYSGRQLVLTEWNDFAALETFNVQQSGGVALVTGAGGEVYVGRGRVLSRFEGTAVNKFSQPMIDDRYEAVDLVDATYLGRAAKQLDVYEGDVLRVSIIFDVETGAALTTEVFSDDGDRFRTAYMMSFSPRISLPLPLVGKLQGEFDVLLPEAPDRYFPATAGGYVRADSYVAEDETAHAFYSDGLFSFSVFRVDGNATTGELNDLQFERDGTQYRVLVSATDLTVVWNADGNTFVLIGDLPPDHLEAALDDLPRGSGFLTRFWRGLFG
;
A
#
# COMPACT_ATOMS: atom_id res chain seq x y z
N MET A 1 -3.13 20.21 0.20
CA MET A 1 -4.27 19.29 0.38
C MET A 1 -3.66 17.93 0.56
N GLY A 2 -3.54 17.44 1.79
CA GLY A 2 -2.98 16.13 2.07
C GLY A 2 -4.12 15.13 2.11
N SER A 3 -4.32 14.37 1.04
CA SER A 3 -5.10 13.13 1.12
C SER A 3 -4.19 12.10 1.78
N VAL A 4 -4.52 11.75 3.02
CA VAL A 4 -3.97 10.54 3.65
C VAL A 4 -4.87 9.40 3.21
N VAL A 5 -4.52 8.76 2.10
CA VAL A 5 -5.11 7.47 1.72
C VAL A 5 -4.25 6.40 2.39
N LEU A 6 -4.61 6.08 3.64
CA LEU A 6 -3.98 4.99 4.37
C LEU A 6 -4.61 3.68 3.90
N MET A 7 -4.04 3.07 2.85
CA MET A 7 -4.33 1.67 2.51
C MET A 7 -3.20 0.80 3.03
N LEU A 8 -3.38 0.27 4.23
CA LEU A 8 -2.65 -0.89 4.70
C LEU A 8 -3.70 -1.89 5.17
N THR A 9 -4.00 -2.85 4.30
CA THR A 9 -4.87 -3.98 4.62
C THR A 9 -4.24 -5.23 4.04
N LEU A 10 -3.48 -5.94 4.86
CA LEU A 10 -3.05 -7.31 4.62
C LEU A 10 -4.16 -8.23 5.12
N ILE A 11 -4.76 -9.03 4.23
CA ILE A 11 -5.66 -10.12 4.58
C ILE A 11 -5.33 -11.28 3.64
N VAL A 12 -5.02 -12.45 4.19
CA VAL A 12 -4.39 -13.58 3.50
C VAL A 12 -5.18 -14.89 3.76
N ALA A 13 -5.09 -15.92 2.87
CA ALA A 13 -5.67 -17.28 3.00
C ALA A 13 -4.62 -18.41 2.67
N PRO A 14 -4.65 -19.62 3.33
CA PRO A 14 -3.44 -20.46 3.65
C PRO A 14 -2.91 -21.49 2.63
N THR A 15 -1.55 -21.69 2.60
CA THR A 15 -0.83 -22.96 2.27
C THR A 15 0.51 -23.20 3.03
N ALA A 16 0.74 -24.44 3.51
CA ALA A 16 1.77 -25.00 4.44
C ALA A 16 3.07 -24.26 4.91
N ALA A 17 3.74 -23.42 4.10
CA ALA A 17 4.90 -22.60 4.54
C ALA A 17 4.56 -21.10 4.47
N ALA A 18 3.72 -20.71 3.50
CA ALA A 18 2.94 -19.49 3.57
C ALA A 18 2.03 -19.48 4.81
N ASP A 19 1.61 -20.65 5.33
CA ASP A 19 0.74 -20.80 6.52
C ASP A 19 1.28 -20.06 7.75
N GLU A 20 2.58 -20.13 8.04
CA GLU A 20 3.14 -19.49 9.24
C GLU A 20 3.20 -17.97 9.09
N LEU A 21 3.76 -17.48 7.97
CA LEU A 21 3.78 -16.05 7.65
C LEU A 21 2.37 -15.46 7.65
N GLU A 22 1.46 -16.14 6.99
CA GLU A 22 0.06 -15.75 6.93
C GLU A 22 -0.59 -15.74 8.30
N THR A 23 -0.43 -16.81 9.10
CA THR A 23 -0.99 -16.87 10.45
C THR A 23 -0.47 -15.71 11.30
N LEU A 24 0.81 -15.36 11.16
CA LEU A 24 1.41 -14.21 11.85
C LEU A 24 0.82 -12.89 11.37
N LEU A 25 0.64 -12.70 10.06
CA LEU A 25 0.03 -11.49 9.49
C LEU A 25 -1.45 -11.36 9.86
N GLU A 26 -2.22 -12.46 9.84
CA GLU A 26 -3.60 -12.49 10.30
C GLU A 26 -3.71 -12.17 11.80
N THR A 27 -2.83 -12.76 12.61
CA THR A 27 -2.76 -12.47 14.05
C THR A 27 -2.43 -10.99 14.28
N ALA A 28 -1.44 -10.48 13.56
CA ALA A 28 -1.05 -9.07 13.63
C ALA A 28 -2.19 -8.15 13.18
N HIS A 29 -3.00 -8.55 12.19
CA HIS A 29 -4.14 -7.77 11.70
C HIS A 29 -5.27 -7.63 12.74
N VAL A 30 -5.47 -8.63 13.59
CA VAL A 30 -6.51 -8.60 14.63
C VAL A 30 -5.98 -8.24 16.03
N ALA A 31 -4.67 -8.09 16.18
CA ALA A 31 -4.01 -7.77 17.44
C ALA A 31 -4.59 -6.51 18.10
N GLU A 32 -4.62 -6.52 19.43
CA GLU A 32 -5.06 -5.38 20.23
C GLU A 32 -3.86 -4.61 20.78
N TYR A 33 -3.72 -3.35 20.37
CA TYR A 33 -2.66 -2.49 20.88
C TYR A 33 -2.97 -1.00 20.67
N SER A 34 -2.23 -0.16 21.40
CA SER A 34 -2.08 1.25 21.09
C SER A 34 -0.62 1.68 21.22
N GLY A 35 -0.21 2.68 20.45
CA GLY A 35 1.18 3.10 20.43
C GLY A 35 1.43 4.31 19.55
N ARG A 36 2.69 4.75 19.54
CA ARG A 36 3.19 5.77 18.64
C ARG A 36 4.19 5.14 17.70
N GLN A 37 3.97 5.25 16.40
CA GLN A 37 4.81 4.67 15.36
C GLN A 37 5.54 5.80 14.62
N LEU A 38 6.77 5.55 14.21
CA LEU A 38 7.52 6.38 13.27
C LEU A 38 7.69 5.59 11.98
N VAL A 39 7.36 6.19 10.85
CA VAL A 39 7.54 5.59 9.52
C VAL A 39 8.48 6.48 8.71
N LEU A 40 9.52 5.87 8.18
CA LEU A 40 10.50 6.46 7.29
C LEU A 40 10.44 5.71 5.96
N THR A 41 10.32 6.44 4.86
CA THR A 41 10.54 5.93 3.50
C THR A 41 11.72 6.67 2.89
N GLU A 42 12.66 5.92 2.33
CA GLU A 42 13.83 6.43 1.62
C GLU A 42 13.85 5.85 0.22
N TRP A 43 13.96 6.71 -0.79
CA TRP A 43 14.12 6.28 -2.18
C TRP A 43 14.95 7.30 -2.94
N ASN A 44 16.12 6.87 -3.44
CA ASN A 44 17.13 7.75 -4.02
C ASN A 44 17.49 8.87 -3.03
N ASP A 45 17.52 10.13 -3.48
CA ASP A 45 17.79 11.31 -2.64
C ASP A 45 16.54 11.81 -1.89
N PHE A 46 15.41 11.10 -1.96
CA PHE A 46 14.16 11.48 -1.30
C PHE A 46 13.96 10.69 -0.01
N ALA A 47 13.59 11.41 1.04
CA ALA A 47 13.21 10.82 2.32
C ALA A 47 11.92 11.46 2.84
N ALA A 48 11.01 10.64 3.32
CA ALA A 48 9.77 11.05 3.94
C ALA A 48 9.62 10.39 5.31
N LEU A 49 9.35 11.21 6.34
CA LEU A 49 9.27 10.76 7.72
C LEU A 49 7.97 11.28 8.35
N GLU A 50 7.19 10.40 8.94
CA GLU A 50 5.99 10.79 9.68
C GLU A 50 5.80 9.96 10.96
N THR A 51 5.28 10.61 12.00
CA THR A 51 4.87 9.97 13.25
C THR A 51 3.35 9.82 13.28
N PHE A 52 2.89 8.63 13.64
CA PHE A 52 1.49 8.30 13.81
C PHE A 52 1.21 7.85 15.25
N ASN A 53 0.02 8.16 15.75
CA ASN A 53 -0.57 7.38 16.83
C ASN A 53 -1.46 6.32 16.22
N VAL A 54 -1.30 5.07 16.66
CA VAL A 54 -2.04 3.92 16.15
C VAL A 54 -2.78 3.25 17.30
N GLN A 55 -4.03 2.90 17.06
CA GLN A 55 -4.80 1.99 17.91
C GLN A 55 -5.41 0.92 17.03
N GLN A 56 -5.28 -0.35 17.41
CA GLN A 56 -5.83 -1.46 16.67
C GLN A 56 -6.58 -2.42 17.60
N SER A 57 -7.72 -2.92 17.13
CA SER A 57 -8.46 -4.01 17.77
C SER A 57 -9.42 -4.65 16.78
N GLY A 58 -9.39 -5.99 16.66
CA GLY A 58 -10.39 -6.77 15.93
C GLY A 58 -10.51 -6.44 14.44
N GLY A 59 -9.36 -6.18 13.78
CA GLY A 59 -9.26 -5.85 12.35
C GLY A 59 -9.66 -4.42 12.01
N VAL A 60 -9.68 -3.52 13.01
CA VAL A 60 -9.94 -2.09 12.84
C VAL A 60 -8.79 -1.31 13.42
N ALA A 61 -8.26 -0.36 12.65
CA ALA A 61 -7.23 0.56 13.06
C ALA A 61 -7.77 2.02 13.08
N LEU A 62 -7.36 2.77 14.09
CA LEU A 62 -7.41 4.24 14.11
C LEU A 62 -5.98 4.74 14.01
N VAL A 63 -5.72 5.53 12.98
CA VAL A 63 -4.43 6.17 12.75
C VAL A 63 -4.61 7.69 12.82
N THR A 64 -3.81 8.33 13.67
CA THR A 64 -3.80 9.79 13.83
C THR A 64 -2.43 10.34 13.47
N GLY A 65 -2.37 11.14 12.40
CA GLY A 65 -1.13 11.77 11.90
C GLY A 65 -1.34 13.26 11.61
N ALA A 66 -0.43 13.85 10.81
CA ALA A 66 -0.52 15.28 10.44
C ALA A 66 -1.76 15.59 9.59
N GLY A 67 -2.22 14.62 8.79
CA GLY A 67 -3.43 14.72 7.98
C GLY A 67 -4.74 14.63 8.76
N GLY A 68 -4.70 14.25 10.04
CA GLY A 68 -5.86 14.04 10.90
C GLY A 68 -6.06 12.57 11.27
N GLU A 69 -7.31 12.21 11.56
CA GLU A 69 -7.71 10.87 11.95
C GLU A 69 -8.26 10.08 10.77
N VAL A 70 -7.85 8.82 10.67
CA VAL A 70 -8.33 7.85 9.68
C VAL A 70 -8.70 6.55 10.41
N TYR A 71 -9.92 6.06 10.14
CA TYR A 71 -10.35 4.73 10.55
C TYR A 71 -10.26 3.80 9.34
N VAL A 72 -9.62 2.65 9.51
CA VAL A 72 -9.45 1.64 8.46
C VAL A 72 -9.88 0.29 9.00
N GLY A 73 -10.67 -0.46 8.24
CA GLY A 73 -10.98 -1.85 8.56
C GLY A 73 -12.25 -2.35 7.88
N ARG A 74 -12.29 -3.66 7.61
CA ARG A 74 -13.47 -4.36 7.07
C ARG A 74 -13.98 -3.76 5.74
N GLY A 75 -13.05 -3.46 4.83
CA GLY A 75 -13.37 -2.89 3.52
C GLY A 75 -13.89 -1.45 3.58
N ARG A 76 -13.56 -0.71 4.65
CA ARG A 76 -13.99 0.68 4.84
C ARG A 76 -12.83 1.54 5.30
N VAL A 77 -12.81 2.76 4.77
CA VAL A 77 -11.94 3.84 5.21
C VAL A 77 -12.83 5.03 5.55
N LEU A 78 -12.56 5.71 6.66
CA LEU A 78 -13.26 6.94 7.05
C LEU A 78 -12.24 7.98 7.50
N SER A 79 -12.27 9.17 6.91
CA SER A 79 -11.51 10.33 7.36
C SER A 79 -12.41 11.56 7.41
N ARG A 80 -12.32 12.34 8.50
CA ARG A 80 -13.03 13.63 8.66
C ARG A 80 -14.52 13.60 8.23
N PHE A 81 -15.23 12.53 8.58
CA PHE A 81 -16.67 12.28 8.30
C PHE A 81 -17.04 11.88 6.87
N GLU A 82 -16.07 11.80 5.95
CA GLU A 82 -16.22 11.24 4.61
C GLU A 82 -15.59 9.86 4.59
N GLY A 83 -16.29 8.89 4.00
CA GLY A 83 -15.84 7.51 3.97
C GLY A 83 -15.93 6.89 2.59
N THR A 84 -15.09 5.90 2.37
CA THR A 84 -15.20 5.00 1.23
C THR A 84 -15.48 3.60 1.78
N ALA A 85 -16.47 2.93 1.20
CA ALA A 85 -16.81 1.56 1.53
C ALA A 85 -16.75 0.69 0.29
N VAL A 86 -16.19 -0.50 0.42
CA VAL A 86 -16.09 -1.47 -0.65
C VAL A 86 -17.10 -2.58 -0.37
N ASN A 87 -18.04 -2.81 -1.31
CA ASN A 87 -19.17 -3.72 -1.08
C ASN A 87 -18.81 -5.22 -1.16
N LYS A 88 -17.57 -5.54 -1.53
CA LYS A 88 -16.93 -6.87 -1.54
C LYS A 88 -15.49 -6.63 -1.97
N PHE A 89 -14.53 -7.21 -1.27
CA PHE A 89 -13.14 -7.19 -1.68
C PHE A 89 -12.60 -8.62 -1.66
N SER A 90 -11.71 -8.91 -2.60
CA SER A 90 -11.00 -10.18 -2.64
C SER A 90 -9.87 -10.18 -1.62
N GLN A 91 -9.63 -11.33 -0.98
CA GLN A 91 -8.47 -11.51 -0.09
C GLN A 91 -7.34 -12.14 -0.92
N PRO A 92 -6.31 -11.37 -1.28
CA PRO A 92 -5.19 -11.88 -2.05
C PRO A 92 -4.40 -12.88 -1.20
N MET A 93 -4.06 -14.03 -1.77
CA MET A 93 -3.16 -14.98 -1.14
C MET A 93 -1.71 -14.50 -1.30
N ILE A 94 -0.86 -14.85 -0.33
CA ILE A 94 0.59 -14.64 -0.48
C ILE A 94 1.08 -15.46 -1.66
N ASP A 95 1.75 -14.78 -2.57
CA ASP A 95 2.36 -15.38 -3.75
C ASP A 95 3.46 -16.39 -3.37
N ASP A 96 3.57 -17.48 -4.12
CA ASP A 96 4.50 -18.57 -3.82
C ASP A 96 5.97 -18.22 -4.06
N ARG A 97 6.25 -17.03 -4.60
CA ARG A 97 7.59 -16.44 -4.68
C ARG A 97 8.20 -16.07 -3.33
N TYR A 98 7.38 -15.96 -2.28
CA TYR A 98 7.85 -15.57 -0.95
C TYR A 98 8.16 -16.78 -0.06
N GLU A 99 9.34 -16.76 0.54
CA GLU A 99 9.77 -17.74 1.53
C GLU A 99 10.00 -17.05 2.87
N ALA A 100 9.29 -17.50 3.90
CA ALA A 100 9.49 -17.07 5.27
C ALA A 100 10.52 -17.96 5.96
N VAL A 101 11.51 -17.35 6.62
CA VAL A 101 12.56 -18.06 7.37
C VAL A 101 12.13 -18.23 8.83
N ASP A 102 12.78 -19.16 9.55
CA ASP A 102 12.55 -19.45 10.96
C ASP A 102 12.50 -18.20 11.85
N LEU A 103 11.52 -18.19 12.77
CA LEU A 103 11.37 -17.15 13.77
C LEU A 103 12.54 -17.10 14.76
N VAL A 104 13.23 -15.96 14.81
CA VAL A 104 14.35 -15.73 15.74
C VAL A 104 13.86 -15.00 17.00
N ASP A 105 14.36 -15.40 18.17
CA ASP A 105 14.09 -14.69 19.43
C ASP A 105 14.63 -13.26 19.38
N ALA A 106 13.76 -12.31 19.71
CA ALA A 106 14.07 -10.89 19.73
C ALA A 106 13.56 -10.22 21.01
N THR A 107 13.93 -8.95 21.20
CA THR A 107 13.37 -8.10 22.25
C THR A 107 13.18 -6.71 21.69
N TYR A 108 12.00 -6.14 21.89
CA TYR A 108 11.68 -4.79 21.41
C TYR A 108 10.86 -4.04 22.46
N LEU A 109 11.25 -2.80 22.76
CA LEU A 109 10.67 -1.99 23.85
C LEU A 109 10.57 -2.75 25.20
N GLY A 110 11.55 -3.62 25.48
CA GLY A 110 11.58 -4.44 26.71
C GLY A 110 10.59 -5.59 26.75
N ARG A 111 9.94 -5.93 25.62
CA ARG A 111 8.98 -7.03 25.48
C ARG A 111 9.60 -8.18 24.70
N ALA A 112 9.19 -9.40 25.05
CA ALA A 112 9.57 -10.60 24.31
C ALA A 112 8.95 -10.54 22.91
N ALA A 113 9.78 -10.75 21.90
CA ALA A 113 9.39 -10.61 20.50
C ALA A 113 9.97 -11.74 19.65
N LYS A 114 9.45 -11.89 18.44
CA LYS A 114 9.97 -12.79 17.40
C LYS A 114 10.23 -12.00 16.13
N GLN A 115 11.41 -12.18 15.54
CA GLN A 115 11.71 -11.63 14.22
C GLN A 115 11.41 -12.68 13.15
N LEU A 116 10.76 -12.22 12.08
CA LEU A 116 10.51 -12.97 10.85
C LEU A 116 11.13 -12.23 9.69
N ASP A 117 11.91 -12.94 8.88
CA ASP A 117 12.44 -12.44 7.63
C ASP A 117 11.76 -13.17 6.46
N VAL A 118 11.33 -12.41 5.46
CA VAL A 118 10.64 -12.89 4.26
C VAL A 118 11.49 -12.57 3.04
N TYR A 119 11.81 -13.58 2.26
CA TYR A 119 12.67 -13.51 1.08
C TYR A 119 11.87 -13.73 -0.20
N GLU A 120 12.31 -13.11 -1.29
CA GLU A 120 11.95 -13.46 -2.67
C GLU A 120 13.23 -13.92 -3.36
N GLY A 121 13.40 -15.24 -3.51
CA GLY A 121 14.69 -15.82 -3.88
C GLY A 121 15.79 -15.46 -2.88
N ASP A 122 16.87 -14.81 -3.33
CA ASP A 122 17.99 -14.40 -2.47
C ASP A 122 17.82 -12.98 -1.88
N VAL A 123 16.72 -12.29 -2.21
CA VAL A 123 16.47 -10.90 -1.78
C VAL A 123 15.62 -10.92 -0.51
N LEU A 124 16.14 -10.34 0.59
CA LEU A 124 15.32 -10.04 1.76
C LEU A 124 14.31 -8.96 1.33
N ARG A 125 13.01 -9.24 1.44
CA ARG A 125 11.95 -8.28 1.07
C ARG A 125 11.38 -7.57 2.27
N VAL A 126 11.15 -8.33 3.35
CA VAL A 126 10.51 -7.81 4.54
C VAL A 126 11.15 -8.42 5.79
N SER A 127 11.43 -7.60 6.79
CA SER A 127 11.75 -8.06 8.15
C SER A 127 10.73 -7.49 9.13
N ILE A 128 10.06 -8.34 9.90
CA ILE A 128 9.03 -7.95 10.87
C ILE A 128 9.40 -8.47 12.25
N ILE A 129 9.29 -7.61 13.27
CA ILE A 129 9.36 -8.04 14.67
C ILE A 129 7.96 -8.04 15.25
N PHE A 130 7.49 -9.20 15.70
CA PHE A 130 6.18 -9.40 16.32
C PHE A 130 6.30 -9.49 17.84
N ASP A 131 5.37 -8.86 18.57
CA ASP A 131 5.19 -9.06 20.02
C ASP A 131 4.67 -10.47 20.31
N VAL A 132 5.32 -11.22 21.20
CA VAL A 132 4.91 -12.62 21.50
C VAL A 132 3.54 -12.69 22.18
N GLU A 133 3.19 -11.69 22.99
CA GLU A 133 1.95 -11.71 23.77
C GLU A 133 0.72 -11.37 22.93
N THR A 134 0.84 -10.34 22.09
CA THR A 134 -0.29 -9.80 21.31
C THR A 134 -0.28 -10.21 19.83
N GLY A 135 0.86 -10.65 19.31
CA GLY A 135 1.08 -10.86 17.88
C GLY A 135 1.20 -9.58 17.06
N ALA A 136 1.19 -8.40 17.68
CA ALA A 136 1.29 -7.13 16.96
C ALA A 136 2.67 -6.96 16.30
N ALA A 137 2.69 -6.42 15.08
CA ALA A 137 3.93 -5.98 14.43
C ALA A 137 4.48 -4.73 15.15
N LEU A 138 5.66 -4.86 15.75
CA LEU A 138 6.38 -3.81 16.47
C LEU A 138 7.32 -3.05 15.54
N THR A 139 7.90 -3.74 14.57
CA THR A 139 8.69 -3.15 13.49
C THR A 139 8.38 -3.82 12.17
N THR A 140 8.52 -3.07 11.09
CA THR A 140 8.51 -3.59 9.72
C THR A 140 9.58 -2.85 8.93
N GLU A 141 10.49 -3.60 8.32
CA GLU A 141 11.48 -3.08 7.39
C GLU A 141 11.21 -3.71 6.02
N VAL A 142 11.18 -2.88 4.98
CA VAL A 142 10.97 -3.28 3.57
C VAL A 142 12.21 -2.90 2.79
N PHE A 143 12.66 -3.81 1.93
CA PHE A 143 13.91 -3.70 1.20
C PHE A 143 13.69 -3.78 -0.32
N SER A 144 14.54 -3.09 -1.07
CA SER A 144 14.63 -3.23 -2.53
C SER A 144 15.48 -4.45 -2.93
N ASP A 145 15.52 -4.73 -4.22
CA ASP A 145 16.38 -5.77 -4.83
C ASP A 145 17.89 -5.59 -4.56
N ASP A 146 18.35 -4.34 -4.48
CA ASP A 146 19.74 -3.99 -4.12
C ASP A 146 20.04 -4.20 -2.62
N GLY A 147 19.05 -4.55 -1.81
CA GLY A 147 19.17 -4.75 -0.36
C GLY A 147 19.13 -3.43 0.45
N ASP A 148 18.84 -2.31 -0.21
CA ASP A 148 18.63 -1.03 0.46
C ASP A 148 17.28 -1.01 1.17
N ARG A 149 17.23 -0.36 2.34
CA ARG A 149 15.98 -0.17 3.07
C ARG A 149 15.14 0.89 2.37
N PHE A 150 14.02 0.46 1.82
CA PHE A 150 13.06 1.35 1.20
C PHE A 150 12.12 1.98 2.23
N ARG A 151 11.60 1.17 3.17
CA ARG A 151 10.67 1.65 4.19
C ARG A 151 10.94 1.00 5.53
N THR A 152 10.84 1.78 6.59
CA THR A 152 10.97 1.30 7.96
C THR A 152 9.88 1.91 8.82
N ALA A 153 9.12 1.06 9.51
CA ALA A 153 8.10 1.44 10.46
C ALA A 153 8.47 0.86 11.83
N TYR A 154 8.52 1.69 12.87
CA TYR A 154 8.92 1.27 14.20
C TYR A 154 8.06 1.89 15.30
N MET A 155 7.63 1.06 16.25
CA MET A 155 6.93 1.52 17.44
C MET A 155 7.90 2.27 18.37
N MET A 156 7.67 3.56 18.55
CA MET A 156 8.35 4.36 19.58
C MET A 156 7.78 4.13 20.98
N SER A 157 6.50 3.76 21.06
CA SER A 157 5.83 3.34 22.28
C SER A 157 4.78 2.28 21.95
N PHE A 158 4.54 1.36 22.89
CA PHE A 158 3.59 0.27 22.71
C PHE A 158 2.87 -0.06 24.03
N SER A 159 1.58 -0.29 23.93
CA SER A 159 0.70 -0.75 25.00
C SER A 159 -0.19 -1.85 24.44
N PRO A 160 -0.24 -3.06 25.06
CA PRO A 160 -1.13 -4.15 24.64
C PRO A 160 -2.59 -3.91 25.05
N ARG A 161 -2.99 -2.63 25.14
CA ARG A 161 -4.31 -2.16 25.55
C ARG A 161 -4.67 -0.98 24.68
N ILE A 162 -5.92 -0.90 24.26
CA ILE A 162 -6.48 0.29 23.63
C ILE A 162 -6.79 1.37 24.67
N SER A 163 -6.44 2.61 24.35
CA SER A 163 -6.67 3.75 25.23
C SER A 163 -8.09 4.28 25.13
N LEU A 164 -8.72 4.08 23.97
CA LEU A 164 -10.11 4.44 23.69
C LEU A 164 -10.83 3.25 23.06
N PRO A 165 -12.09 2.96 23.41
CA PRO A 165 -12.87 1.96 22.68
C PRO A 165 -13.00 2.42 21.23
N LEU A 166 -12.42 1.65 20.30
CA LEU A 166 -12.56 1.93 18.88
C LEU A 166 -14.05 1.79 18.51
N PRO A 167 -14.67 2.81 17.91
CA PRO A 167 -15.98 2.64 17.34
C PRO A 167 -15.91 1.54 16.28
N LEU A 168 -16.89 0.63 16.29
CA LEU A 168 -17.09 -0.24 15.14
C LEU A 168 -17.24 0.66 13.91
N VAL A 169 -16.48 0.40 12.84
CA VAL A 169 -16.53 1.24 11.62
C VAL A 169 -17.97 1.33 11.07
N GLY A 170 -18.80 0.31 11.31
CA GLY A 170 -20.24 0.32 10.99
C GLY A 170 -21.14 1.18 11.88
N LYS A 171 -20.63 1.71 12.98
CA LYS A 171 -21.32 2.66 13.88
C LYS A 171 -20.78 4.09 13.74
N LEU A 172 -19.74 4.30 12.94
CA LEU A 172 -19.27 5.64 12.62
C LEU A 172 -20.36 6.35 11.81
N GLN A 173 -20.74 7.54 12.26
CA GLN A 173 -21.64 8.41 11.50
C GLN A 173 -20.82 9.08 10.40
N GLY A 174 -21.22 8.89 9.15
CA GLY A 174 -20.57 9.45 7.97
C GLY A 174 -21.29 8.99 6.71
N GLU A 175 -21.20 9.79 5.65
CA GLU A 175 -21.59 9.36 4.31
C GLU A 175 -20.46 8.51 3.74
N PHE A 176 -20.83 7.39 3.12
CA PHE A 176 -19.87 6.48 2.49
C PHE A 176 -20.14 6.43 1.00
N ASP A 177 -19.14 6.77 0.21
CA ASP A 177 -19.12 6.43 -1.21
C ASP A 177 -18.88 4.92 -1.32
N VAL A 178 -19.86 4.22 -1.90
CA VAL A 178 -19.81 2.77 -2.01
C VAL A 178 -19.25 2.40 -3.38
N LEU A 179 -18.05 1.82 -3.38
CA LEU A 179 -17.45 1.25 -4.58
C LEU A 179 -18.09 -0.11 -4.87
N LEU A 180 -18.66 -0.24 -6.07
CA LEU A 180 -19.26 -1.48 -6.56
C LEU A 180 -18.27 -2.20 -7.48
N PRO A 181 -18.04 -3.51 -7.27
CA PRO A 181 -17.21 -4.29 -8.18
C PRO A 181 -17.76 -4.25 -9.59
N GLU A 182 -16.89 -4.00 -10.56
CA GLU A 182 -17.22 -3.89 -11.98
C GLU A 182 -16.31 -4.77 -12.84
N ALA A 183 -16.72 -4.97 -14.09
CA ALA A 183 -15.83 -5.61 -15.06
C ALA A 183 -14.57 -4.74 -15.25
N PRO A 184 -13.38 -5.36 -15.35
CA PRO A 184 -12.13 -4.63 -15.45
C PRO A 184 -12.08 -3.81 -16.74
N ASP A 185 -11.62 -2.56 -16.60
CA ASP A 185 -11.27 -1.70 -17.74
C ASP A 185 -10.17 -2.38 -18.59
N ARG A 186 -10.18 -2.15 -19.91
CA ARG A 186 -9.16 -2.65 -20.85
C ARG A 186 -7.74 -2.24 -20.47
N TYR A 187 -7.59 -1.14 -19.73
CA TYR A 187 -6.31 -0.60 -19.29
C TYR A 187 -5.75 -1.31 -18.05
N PHE A 188 -6.55 -2.14 -17.40
CA PHE A 188 -6.14 -2.91 -16.24
C PHE A 188 -5.90 -4.34 -16.70
N PRO A 189 -4.65 -4.83 -16.76
CA PRO A 189 -4.38 -6.24 -17.02
C PRO A 189 -4.79 -7.11 -15.82
N ALA A 190 -4.90 -8.42 -16.03
CA ALA A 190 -5.16 -9.35 -14.93
C ALA A 190 -3.98 -9.45 -13.94
N THR A 191 -2.77 -9.17 -14.43
CA THR A 191 -1.54 -9.15 -13.65
C THR A 191 -0.69 -7.95 -14.03
N ALA A 192 0.03 -7.36 -13.09
CA ALA A 192 1.02 -6.30 -13.35
C ALA A 192 2.20 -6.42 -12.38
N GLY A 193 3.42 -6.60 -12.89
CA GLY A 193 4.62 -6.76 -12.06
C GLY A 193 4.60 -8.00 -11.17
N GLY A 194 3.92 -9.07 -11.60
CA GLY A 194 3.67 -10.26 -10.78
C GLY A 194 2.49 -10.14 -9.81
N TYR A 195 1.90 -8.96 -9.64
CA TYR A 195 0.73 -8.76 -8.78
C TYR A 195 -0.54 -9.19 -9.48
N VAL A 196 -1.41 -9.91 -8.77
CA VAL A 196 -2.73 -10.31 -9.29
C VAL A 196 -3.72 -9.18 -9.03
N ARG A 197 -4.51 -8.84 -10.05
CA ARG A 197 -5.64 -7.92 -9.87
C ARG A 197 -6.72 -8.59 -9.04
N ALA A 198 -6.83 -8.18 -7.78
CA ALA A 198 -7.80 -8.68 -6.83
C ALA A 198 -9.20 -8.14 -7.13
N ASP A 199 -9.34 -6.84 -7.42
CA ASP A 199 -10.64 -6.23 -7.67
C ASP A 199 -10.58 -5.08 -8.71
N SER A 200 -11.75 -4.68 -9.20
CA SER A 200 -11.93 -3.51 -10.05
C SER A 200 -13.24 -2.80 -9.73
N TYR A 201 -13.22 -1.48 -9.76
CA TYR A 201 -14.32 -0.61 -9.36
C TYR A 201 -14.45 0.55 -10.35
N VAL A 202 -15.65 1.12 -10.42
CA VAL A 202 -15.89 2.39 -11.12
C VAL A 202 -16.64 3.31 -10.16
N ALA A 203 -16.14 4.53 -10.00
CA ALA A 203 -16.78 5.57 -9.21
C ALA A 203 -17.89 6.28 -10.01
N GLU A 204 -18.71 7.10 -9.35
CA GLU A 204 -19.81 7.82 -10.00
C GLU A 204 -19.35 8.80 -11.10
N ASP A 205 -18.11 9.29 -11.00
CA ASP A 205 -17.49 10.20 -11.95
C ASP A 205 -16.77 9.49 -13.12
N GLU A 206 -17.07 8.20 -13.33
CA GLU A 206 -16.44 7.32 -14.33
C GLU A 206 -14.95 7.05 -14.09
N THR A 207 -14.39 7.45 -12.94
CA THR A 207 -13.04 7.05 -12.54
C THR A 207 -12.99 5.53 -12.37
N ALA A 208 -12.19 4.87 -13.20
CA ALA A 208 -11.97 3.43 -13.10
C ALA A 208 -10.81 3.14 -12.16
N HIS A 209 -10.94 2.11 -11.33
CA HIS A 209 -9.97 1.71 -10.32
C HIS A 209 -9.73 0.21 -10.39
N ALA A 210 -8.48 -0.22 -10.29
CA ALA A 210 -8.10 -1.61 -10.07
C ALA A 210 -7.17 -1.74 -8.85
N PHE A 211 -7.41 -2.78 -8.05
CA PHE A 211 -6.58 -3.13 -6.89
C PHE A 211 -5.78 -4.39 -7.20
N TYR A 212 -4.47 -4.31 -6.98
CA TYR A 212 -3.50 -5.38 -7.23
C TYR A 212 -2.79 -5.75 -5.94
N SER A 213 -2.57 -7.04 -5.74
CA SER A 213 -1.82 -7.55 -4.59
C SER A 213 -1.20 -8.91 -4.92
N ASP A 214 -0.11 -9.20 -4.24
CA ASP A 214 0.58 -10.49 -4.19
C ASP A 214 0.51 -11.10 -2.78
N GLY A 215 -0.40 -10.58 -1.94
CA GLY A 215 -0.60 -10.95 -0.54
C GLY A 215 0.38 -10.33 0.46
N LEU A 216 1.51 -9.76 0.04
CA LEU A 216 2.49 -9.09 0.92
C LEU A 216 2.57 -7.57 0.68
N PHE A 217 2.48 -7.15 -0.56
CA PHE A 217 2.42 -5.77 -0.99
C PHE A 217 1.16 -5.54 -1.83
N SER A 218 0.80 -4.28 -2.02
CA SER A 218 -0.36 -3.94 -2.81
C SER A 218 -0.28 -2.56 -3.43
N PHE A 219 -1.06 -2.37 -4.50
CA PHE A 219 -1.25 -1.05 -5.07
C PHE A 219 -2.61 -0.94 -5.75
N SER A 220 -3.06 0.30 -5.86
CA SER A 220 -4.23 0.68 -6.63
C SER A 220 -3.80 1.48 -7.84
N VAL A 221 -4.44 1.24 -8.98
CA VAL A 221 -4.30 2.08 -10.18
C VAL A 221 -5.65 2.70 -10.48
N PHE A 222 -5.65 4.02 -10.65
CA PHE A 222 -6.79 4.83 -11.03
C PHE A 222 -6.59 5.36 -12.44
N ARG A 223 -7.66 5.38 -13.21
CA ARG A 223 -7.72 6.02 -14.53
C ARG A 223 -8.73 7.14 -14.47
N VAL A 224 -8.27 8.34 -14.82
CA VAL A 224 -9.09 9.54 -14.95
C VAL A 224 -9.06 9.99 -16.41
N ASP A 225 -10.24 10.30 -16.95
CA ASP A 225 -10.39 10.80 -18.32
C ASP A 225 -9.65 12.12 -18.53
N GLY A 226 -8.92 12.20 -19.65
CA GLY A 226 -8.15 13.37 -20.03
C GLY A 226 -6.75 13.41 -19.42
N ASN A 227 -5.94 14.36 -19.91
CA ASN A 227 -4.57 14.53 -19.45
C ASN A 227 -4.49 15.63 -18.39
N ALA A 228 -3.93 15.31 -17.22
CA ALA A 228 -3.60 16.28 -16.20
C ALA A 228 -2.20 16.83 -16.41
N THR A 229 -2.04 18.14 -16.22
CA THR A 229 -0.71 18.74 -16.10
C THR A 229 -0.11 18.33 -14.76
N THR A 230 0.88 17.46 -14.80
CA THR A 230 1.70 17.11 -13.64
C THR A 230 2.59 18.32 -13.31
N GLY A 231 2.18 19.18 -12.37
CA GLY A 231 2.81 20.49 -12.07
C GLY A 231 4.25 20.48 -11.50
N GLU A 232 4.70 21.62 -10.94
CA GLU A 232 6.06 21.88 -10.40
C GLU A 232 6.16 21.72 -8.86
N LEU A 233 5.66 20.64 -8.28
CA LEU A 233 6.04 20.24 -6.90
C LEU A 233 7.38 19.49 -6.94
N ASN A 234 8.13 19.54 -5.82
CA ASN A 234 9.40 18.84 -5.60
C ASN A 234 9.20 17.31 -5.53
N ASP A 235 8.86 16.73 -6.67
CA ASP A 235 8.56 15.31 -6.81
C ASP A 235 9.71 14.65 -7.59
N LEU A 236 9.99 13.39 -7.29
CA LEU A 236 10.89 12.57 -8.10
C LEU A 236 10.28 12.44 -9.51
N GLN A 237 11.08 12.64 -10.55
CA GLN A 237 10.65 12.49 -11.94
C GLN A 237 11.61 11.58 -12.67
N PHE A 238 11.07 10.67 -13.47
CA PHE A 238 11.87 9.84 -14.36
C PHE A 238 11.13 9.58 -15.67
N GLU A 239 11.90 9.37 -16.73
CA GLU A 239 11.37 8.94 -18.02
C GLU A 239 11.70 7.47 -18.23
N ARG A 240 10.70 6.68 -18.64
CA ARG A 240 10.88 5.29 -19.05
C ARG A 240 10.07 5.06 -20.33
N ASP A 241 10.73 4.55 -21.36
CA ASP A 241 10.13 4.29 -22.68
C ASP A 241 9.33 5.46 -23.28
N GLY A 242 9.81 6.69 -23.08
CA GLY A 242 9.15 7.90 -23.56
C GLY A 242 7.91 8.31 -22.78
N THR A 243 7.60 7.63 -21.67
CA THR A 243 6.58 8.01 -20.70
C THR A 243 7.25 8.72 -19.53
N GLN A 244 6.70 9.88 -19.18
CA GLN A 244 7.15 10.68 -18.05
C GLN A 244 6.33 10.28 -16.82
N TYR A 245 7.03 9.82 -15.79
CA TYR A 245 6.46 9.43 -14.51
C TYR A 245 6.85 10.46 -13.45
N ARG A 246 5.90 10.72 -12.57
CA ARG A 246 6.11 11.60 -11.44
C ARG A 246 5.74 10.86 -10.17
N VAL A 247 6.63 10.89 -9.20
CA VAL A 247 6.49 10.17 -7.94
C VAL A 247 6.49 11.13 -6.78
N LEU A 248 5.42 11.08 -6.00
CA LEU A 248 5.39 11.62 -4.65
C LEU A 248 5.75 10.49 -3.67
N VAL A 249 6.88 10.66 -2.99
CA VAL A 249 7.31 9.76 -1.91
C VAL A 249 6.74 10.28 -0.60
N SER A 250 5.86 9.48 0.01
CA SER A 250 5.31 9.73 1.33
C SER A 250 5.92 8.76 2.35
N ALA A 251 5.69 8.99 3.65
CA ALA A 251 6.12 8.05 4.67
C ALA A 251 5.44 6.68 4.54
N THR A 252 4.20 6.62 4.04
CA THR A 252 3.35 5.42 4.05
C THR A 252 3.10 4.81 2.68
N ASP A 253 3.27 5.57 1.61
CA ASP A 253 2.89 5.17 0.25
C ASP A 253 3.70 5.92 -0.80
N LEU A 254 3.76 5.34 -1.99
CA LEU A 254 4.20 6.00 -3.21
C LEU A 254 2.96 6.36 -4.02
N THR A 255 2.90 7.61 -4.48
CA THR A 255 1.92 8.03 -5.49
C THR A 255 2.64 8.33 -6.80
N VAL A 256 2.32 7.58 -7.85
CA VAL A 256 2.89 7.76 -9.19
C VAL A 256 1.83 8.26 -10.15
N VAL A 257 2.12 9.34 -10.86
CA VAL A 257 1.21 9.95 -11.84
C VAL A 257 1.87 9.98 -13.22
N TRP A 258 1.13 9.56 -14.24
CA TRP A 258 1.55 9.65 -15.64
C TRP A 258 0.37 9.81 -16.59
N ASN A 259 0.65 10.15 -17.84
CA ASN A 259 -0.38 10.24 -18.89
C ASN A 259 -0.14 9.16 -19.95
N ALA A 260 -1.19 8.44 -20.32
CA ALA A 260 -1.16 7.43 -21.37
C ALA A 260 -2.51 7.35 -22.10
N ASP A 261 -2.49 7.16 -23.42
CA ASP A 261 -3.70 7.00 -24.26
C ASP A 261 -4.80 8.05 -24.03
N GLY A 262 -4.40 9.31 -23.77
CA GLY A 262 -5.34 10.42 -23.52
C GLY A 262 -5.99 10.41 -22.14
N ASN A 263 -5.48 9.61 -21.21
CA ASN A 263 -5.93 9.49 -19.83
C ASN A 263 -4.78 9.81 -18.87
N THR A 264 -5.15 10.21 -17.66
CA THR A 264 -4.25 10.33 -16.52
C THR A 264 -4.37 9.06 -15.70
N PHE A 265 -3.23 8.46 -15.38
CA PHE A 265 -3.14 7.33 -14.48
C PHE A 265 -2.49 7.74 -13.18
N VAL A 266 -3.01 7.20 -12.08
CA VAL A 266 -2.46 7.37 -10.74
C VAL A 266 -2.29 5.99 -10.12
N LEU A 267 -1.07 5.64 -9.72
CA LEU A 267 -0.78 4.47 -8.91
C LEU A 267 -0.54 4.92 -7.47
N ILE A 268 -1.18 4.28 -6.51
CA ILE A 268 -0.94 4.50 -5.08
C ILE A 268 -0.68 3.13 -4.44
N GLY A 269 0.46 2.96 -3.79
CA GLY A 269 0.82 1.67 -3.18
C GLY A 269 2.02 1.69 -2.27
N ASP A 270 2.32 0.54 -1.67
CA ASP A 270 3.42 0.31 -0.74
C ASP A 270 4.55 -0.52 -1.34
N LEU A 271 4.77 -0.35 -2.64
CA LEU A 271 5.73 -1.12 -3.43
C LEU A 271 7.19 -0.70 -3.17
N PRO A 272 8.11 -1.65 -2.99
CA PRO A 272 9.54 -1.42 -3.21
C PRO A 272 9.79 -0.80 -4.61
N PRO A 273 10.86 0.00 -4.80
CA PRO A 273 11.13 0.67 -6.07
C PRO A 273 11.20 -0.27 -7.29
N ASP A 274 11.85 -1.42 -7.15
CA ASP A 274 11.98 -2.42 -8.20
C ASP A 274 10.62 -3.07 -8.54
N HIS A 275 9.77 -3.32 -7.54
CA HIS A 275 8.40 -3.79 -7.75
C HIS A 275 7.54 -2.75 -8.45
N LEU A 276 7.69 -1.48 -8.08
CA LEU A 276 7.01 -0.38 -8.77
C LEU A 276 7.41 -0.33 -10.24
N GLU A 277 8.70 -0.44 -10.54
CA GLU A 277 9.19 -0.47 -11.91
C GLU A 277 8.62 -1.65 -12.72
N ALA A 278 8.59 -2.85 -12.13
CA ALA A 278 7.99 -4.04 -12.74
C ALA A 278 6.48 -3.86 -12.97
N ALA A 279 5.75 -3.26 -12.03
CA ALA A 279 4.32 -2.98 -12.19
C ALA A 279 4.07 -1.97 -13.31
N LEU A 280 4.85 -0.89 -13.39
CA LEU A 280 4.74 0.12 -14.44
C LEU A 280 5.03 -0.44 -15.83
N ASP A 281 5.83 -1.50 -15.94
CA ASP A 281 6.10 -2.16 -17.22
C ASP A 281 4.86 -2.81 -17.83
N ASP A 282 3.96 -3.35 -17.01
CA ASP A 282 2.75 -4.03 -17.48
C ASP A 282 1.55 -3.08 -17.64
N LEU A 283 1.67 -1.85 -17.15
CA LEU A 283 0.60 -0.84 -17.18
C LEU A 283 0.65 0.03 -18.45
N PRO A 284 -0.44 0.76 -18.77
CA PRO A 284 -0.50 1.60 -19.96
C PRO A 284 0.64 2.62 -20.03
N ARG A 285 1.30 2.70 -21.18
CA ARG A 285 2.43 3.62 -21.41
C ARG A 285 2.00 4.76 -22.32
N GLY A 286 2.56 5.94 -22.10
CA GLY A 286 2.40 7.05 -23.02
C GLY A 286 2.98 6.72 -24.40
N SER A 287 2.29 7.11 -25.46
CA SER A 287 2.85 7.04 -26.81
C SER A 287 4.02 8.04 -26.92
N GLY A 288 5.24 7.63 -26.59
CA GLY A 288 6.38 8.56 -26.51
C GLY A 288 7.03 8.92 -27.85
N PHE A 289 6.96 8.03 -28.86
CA PHE A 289 7.76 8.20 -30.08
C PHE A 289 6.93 8.54 -31.33
N LEU A 290 5.87 7.77 -31.62
CA LEU A 290 5.11 7.95 -32.87
C LEU A 290 4.33 9.26 -32.90
N THR A 291 3.66 9.66 -31.82
CA THR A 291 2.89 10.91 -31.80
C THR A 291 3.78 12.16 -31.83
N ARG A 292 4.99 12.15 -31.24
CA ARG A 292 5.98 13.24 -31.39
C ARG A 292 6.53 13.33 -32.83
N PHE A 293 6.82 12.19 -33.46
CA PHE A 293 7.29 12.14 -34.85
C PHE A 293 6.20 12.58 -35.84
N TRP A 294 4.95 12.15 -35.62
CA TRP A 294 3.81 12.52 -36.47
C TRP A 294 3.38 13.98 -36.27
N ARG A 295 3.39 14.54 -35.06
CA ARG A 295 3.20 15.99 -34.83
C ARG A 295 4.33 16.83 -35.44
N GLY A 296 5.57 16.35 -35.35
CA GLY A 296 6.72 17.03 -35.96
C GLY A 296 6.67 17.06 -37.49
N LEU A 297 6.00 16.10 -38.14
CA LEU A 297 5.83 16.04 -39.58
C LEU A 297 4.52 16.65 -40.10
N PHE A 298 3.47 16.72 -39.27
CA PHE A 298 2.12 17.06 -39.75
C PHE A 298 1.30 18.04 -38.87
N GLY A 299 1.82 18.52 -37.73
CA GLY A 299 1.19 19.55 -36.88
C GLY A 299 0.66 19.06 -35.54
#